data_AF-A0A1X0SB80-F1
#
_entry.id   AF-A0A1X0SB80-F1
#
_cell.length_a   1.000
_cell.length_b   1.000
_cell.length_c   1.000
_cell.angle_alpha   90.00
_cell.angle_beta   90.00
_cell.angle_gamma   90.00
#
_symmetry.space_group_name_H-M   'P 1'
#
loop_
_entity.id
_entity.type
_entity.pdbx_description
1 polymer ?
#
loop_
_entity_poly.entity_id
_entity_poly.type
_entity_poly.pdbx_seq_one_letter_code
_entity_poly.pdbx_strand_id
1 'polypeptide(L)'
;INTYKDEYIHVSSYIPITLTNAQQIALYEGIKIHTAYTNNVAQHFGNRLRMFLNLISNKKEKIENMTQEMKSKGFTDEEIKSSVRTHITNVCTQLKLNVSAKKFPDIPANFLDKKALEQLQQFLDVYPEHYKFKKDSIYYDMKSSPQNHLRAFYTLAKLCEERKNKSFTCFPLRTSFVPCYVTIDAKILNYHILKRKSFPVGQKHELWRQVINYDCKAIK
;
A
#
# COMPACT_ATOMS: atom_id res chain seq x y z
N ILE A 1 21.03 4.85 -9.66
CA ILE A 1 19.91 5.54 -10.35
C ILE A 1 18.99 4.57 -11.12
N ASN A 2 19.47 3.40 -11.59
CA ASN A 2 18.62 2.44 -12.33
C ASN A 2 17.88 1.37 -11.49
N THR A 3 18.24 1.13 -10.23
CA THR A 3 17.73 -0.02 -9.45
C THR A 3 16.20 -0.05 -9.32
N TYR A 4 15.57 1.10 -9.11
CA TYR A 4 14.10 1.20 -8.99
C TYR A 4 13.37 0.95 -10.31
N LYS A 5 14.00 1.25 -11.44
CA LYS A 5 13.43 1.04 -12.78
C LYS A 5 13.41 -0.45 -13.11
N ASP A 6 14.52 -1.13 -12.83
CA ASP A 6 14.66 -2.57 -13.11
C ASP A 6 13.73 -3.39 -12.21
N GLU A 7 13.59 -3.00 -10.94
CA GLU A 7 12.66 -3.61 -10.00
C GLU A 7 11.19 -3.42 -10.43
N TYR A 8 10.81 -2.23 -10.90
CA TYR A 8 9.47 -1.98 -11.43
C TYR A 8 9.15 -2.84 -12.66
N ILE A 9 10.08 -2.95 -13.63
CA ILE A 9 9.91 -3.77 -14.83
C ILE A 9 9.72 -5.25 -14.44
N HIS A 10 10.53 -5.73 -13.50
CA HIS A 10 10.45 -7.10 -13.01
C HIS A 10 9.10 -7.42 -12.33
N VAL A 11 8.61 -6.51 -11.48
CA VAL A 11 7.36 -6.72 -10.72
C VAL A 11 6.11 -6.57 -11.60
N SER A 12 6.14 -5.74 -12.63
CA SER A 12 4.96 -5.38 -13.44
C SER A 12 4.83 -6.13 -14.77
N SER A 13 5.87 -6.82 -15.24
CA SER A 13 5.95 -7.38 -16.61
C SER A 13 5.77 -6.33 -17.72
N TYR A 14 6.07 -5.06 -17.43
CA TYR A 14 5.94 -3.96 -18.38
C TYR A 14 6.98 -4.02 -19.51
N ILE A 15 6.54 -3.90 -20.76
CA ILE A 15 7.42 -3.80 -21.94
C ILE A 15 7.71 -2.31 -22.21
N PRO A 16 8.97 -1.85 -22.09
CA PRO A 16 9.29 -0.44 -22.28
C PRO A 16 9.13 0.01 -23.73
N ILE A 17 8.34 1.07 -23.95
CA ILE A 17 8.29 1.75 -25.25
C ILE A 17 9.61 2.50 -25.47
N THR A 18 10.25 2.31 -26.63
CA THR A 18 11.49 3.02 -26.99
C THR A 18 11.17 4.46 -27.37
N LEU A 19 11.27 5.38 -26.40
CA LEU A 19 11.15 6.81 -26.64
C LEU A 19 12.56 7.44 -26.65
N THR A 20 13.13 7.62 -27.85
CA THR A 20 14.41 8.30 -28.04
C THR A 20 14.32 9.72 -27.49
N ASN A 21 15.09 10.05 -26.44
CA ASN A 21 15.09 11.34 -25.74
C ASN A 21 13.90 11.64 -24.78
N ALA A 22 12.92 10.75 -24.59
CA ALA A 22 11.87 10.93 -23.55
C ALA A 22 12.14 10.17 -22.24
N GLN A 23 13.27 9.48 -22.15
CA GLN A 23 13.66 8.71 -20.96
C GLN A 23 13.64 9.58 -19.68
N GLN A 24 13.97 10.87 -19.79
CA GLN A 24 13.98 11.77 -18.65
C GLN A 24 12.58 11.98 -18.04
N ILE A 25 11.54 12.25 -18.84
CA ILE A 25 10.15 12.35 -18.32
C ILE A 25 9.70 11.02 -17.72
N ALA A 26 9.94 9.91 -18.41
CA ALA A 26 9.55 8.60 -17.90
C ALA A 26 10.21 8.30 -16.55
N LEU A 27 11.46 8.71 -16.35
CA LEU A 27 12.16 8.61 -15.07
C LEU A 27 11.56 9.53 -14.00
N TYR A 28 11.25 10.79 -14.34
CA TYR A 28 10.62 11.72 -13.38
C TYR A 28 9.25 11.23 -12.93
N GLU A 29 8.39 10.83 -13.85
CA GLU A 29 7.06 10.30 -13.51
C GLU A 29 7.16 8.96 -12.79
N GLY A 30 8.12 8.10 -13.17
CA GLY A 30 8.43 6.87 -12.44
C GLY A 30 8.81 7.13 -10.97
N ILE A 31 9.66 8.14 -10.71
CA ILE A 31 10.02 8.53 -9.34
C ILE A 31 8.79 9.04 -8.58
N LYS A 32 7.94 9.87 -9.20
CA LYS A 32 6.71 10.36 -8.58
C LYS A 32 5.76 9.22 -8.20
N ILE A 33 5.53 8.28 -9.13
CA ILE A 33 4.68 7.11 -8.90
C ILE A 33 5.26 6.25 -7.77
N HIS A 34 6.54 5.91 -7.86
CA HIS A 34 7.22 5.11 -6.84
C HIS A 34 7.12 5.76 -5.46
N THR A 35 7.37 7.07 -5.36
CA THR A 35 7.28 7.84 -4.12
C THR A 35 5.86 7.86 -3.56
N ALA A 36 4.85 8.06 -4.41
CA ALA A 36 3.46 8.04 -3.99
C ALA A 36 3.05 6.68 -3.42
N TYR A 37 3.44 5.59 -4.08
CA TYR A 37 3.13 4.23 -3.66
C TYR A 37 3.81 3.87 -2.35
N THR A 38 5.12 4.12 -2.25
CA THR A 38 5.90 3.82 -1.05
C THR A 38 5.43 4.64 0.16
N ASN A 39 5.11 5.93 -0.03
CA ASN A 39 4.53 6.76 1.02
C ASN A 39 3.15 6.26 1.46
N ASN A 40 2.29 5.85 0.52
CA ASN A 40 0.97 5.31 0.84
C ASN A 40 1.07 4.06 1.72
N VAL A 41 1.96 3.12 1.35
CA VAL A 41 2.25 1.93 2.17
C VAL A 41 2.81 2.35 3.54
N ALA A 42 3.83 3.20 3.56
CA ALA A 42 4.49 3.66 4.78
C ALA A 42 3.51 4.29 5.79
N GLN A 43 2.53 5.06 5.30
CA GLN A 43 1.56 5.76 6.13
C GLN A 43 0.40 4.89 6.59
N HIS A 44 -0.10 3.99 5.74
CA HIS A 44 -1.40 3.35 5.96
C HIS A 44 -1.35 1.85 6.21
N PHE A 45 -0.29 1.14 5.81
CA PHE A 45 -0.22 -0.32 5.88
C PHE A 45 -0.54 -0.86 7.28
N GLY A 46 0.12 -0.36 8.32
CA GLY A 46 -0.06 -0.86 9.68
C GLY A 46 -1.48 -0.70 10.20
N ASN A 47 -2.13 0.41 9.88
CA ASN A 47 -3.53 0.65 10.27
C ASN A 47 -4.49 -0.26 9.51
N ARG A 48 -4.24 -0.51 8.21
CA ARG A 48 -5.07 -1.43 7.40
C ARG A 48 -4.90 -2.88 7.82
N LEU A 49 -3.69 -3.31 8.16
CA LEU A 49 -3.46 -4.65 8.71
C LEU A 49 -4.21 -4.83 10.04
N ARG A 50 -4.12 -3.86 10.96
CA ARG A 50 -4.88 -3.91 12.23
C ARG A 50 -6.38 -3.96 12.00
N MET A 51 -6.89 -3.17 11.06
CA MET A 51 -8.30 -3.17 10.66
C MET A 51 -8.72 -4.55 10.16
N PHE A 52 -7.93 -5.17 9.28
CA PHE A 52 -8.19 -6.52 8.77
C PHE A 52 -8.16 -7.58 9.89
N LEU A 53 -7.16 -7.55 10.78
CA LEU A 53 -7.08 -8.49 11.90
C LEU A 53 -8.25 -8.34 12.89
N ASN A 54 -8.69 -7.10 13.12
CA ASN A 54 -9.89 -6.85 13.94
C ASN A 54 -11.17 -7.35 13.25
N LEU A 55 -11.25 -7.20 11.92
CA LEU A 55 -12.37 -7.70 11.12
C LEU A 55 -12.48 -9.22 11.21
N ILE A 56 -11.40 -9.95 10.93
CA ILE A 56 -11.46 -11.43 10.91
C ILE A 56 -11.64 -12.04 12.30
N SER A 57 -11.27 -11.32 13.37
CA SER A 57 -11.41 -11.81 14.74
C SER A 57 -12.81 -11.61 15.32
N ASN A 58 -13.66 -10.79 14.69
CA ASN A 58 -14.98 -10.37 15.19
C ASN A 58 -14.93 -9.98 16.68
N LYS A 59 -13.85 -9.29 17.09
CA LYS A 59 -13.55 -9.02 18.49
C LYS A 59 -14.73 -8.38 19.23
N LYS A 60 -15.38 -7.40 18.60
CA LYS A 60 -16.49 -6.65 19.22
C LYS A 60 -17.68 -7.57 19.51
N GLU A 61 -18.12 -8.32 18.52
CA GLU A 61 -19.25 -9.26 18.62
C GLU A 61 -18.99 -10.32 19.68
N LYS A 62 -17.78 -10.89 19.73
CA LYS A 62 -17.42 -11.87 20.76
C LYS A 62 -17.46 -11.30 22.18
N ILE A 63 -17.01 -10.05 22.36
CA ILE A 63 -17.07 -9.37 23.66
C ILE A 63 -18.52 -9.21 24.09
N GLU A 64 -19.38 -8.77 23.17
CA GLU A 64 -20.80 -8.59 23.42
C GLU A 64 -21.48 -9.91 23.78
N ASN A 65 -21.30 -10.95 22.96
CA ASN A 65 -21.90 -12.27 23.19
C ASN A 65 -21.46 -12.87 24.54
N MET A 66 -20.16 -12.84 24.85
CA MET A 66 -19.64 -13.36 26.12
C MET A 66 -20.14 -12.55 27.32
N THR A 67 -20.21 -11.22 27.18
CA THR A 67 -20.73 -10.35 28.24
C THR A 67 -22.19 -10.65 28.53
N GLN A 68 -23.02 -10.78 27.49
CA GLN A 68 -24.45 -11.10 27.66
C GLN A 68 -24.66 -12.49 28.24
N GLU A 69 -23.93 -13.50 27.74
CA GLU A 69 -24.01 -14.86 28.24
C GLU A 69 -23.65 -14.94 29.74
N MET A 70 -22.53 -14.32 30.14
CA MET A 70 -22.11 -14.33 31.54
C MET A 70 -23.05 -13.52 32.45
N LYS A 71 -23.57 -12.38 31.98
CA LYS A 71 -24.59 -11.63 32.72
C LYS A 71 -25.85 -12.46 32.95
N SER A 72 -26.31 -13.19 31.93
CA SER A 72 -27.49 -14.06 32.05
C SER A 72 -27.30 -15.20 33.06
N LYS A 73 -26.05 -15.61 33.30
CA LYS A 73 -25.67 -16.63 34.28
C LYS A 73 -25.37 -16.06 35.67
N GLY A 74 -25.50 -14.74 35.87
CA GLY A 74 -25.33 -14.09 37.17
C GLY A 74 -23.89 -13.85 37.60
N PHE A 75 -22.92 -13.88 36.69
CA PHE A 75 -21.53 -13.54 37.01
C PHE A 75 -21.38 -12.05 37.34
N THR A 76 -20.39 -11.73 38.19
CA THR A 76 -20.02 -10.36 38.55
C THR A 76 -19.32 -9.63 37.39
N ASP A 77 -19.35 -8.30 37.40
CA ASP A 77 -18.69 -7.49 36.38
C ASP A 77 -17.16 -7.73 36.35
N GLU A 78 -16.54 -8.03 37.49
CA GLU A 78 -15.12 -8.36 37.63
C GLU A 78 -14.78 -9.69 36.94
N GLU A 79 -15.60 -10.72 37.14
CA GLU A 79 -15.45 -12.02 36.48
C GLU A 79 -15.63 -11.88 34.96
N ILE A 80 -16.63 -11.10 34.52
CA ILE A 80 -16.86 -10.82 33.10
C ILE A 80 -15.65 -10.13 32.47
N LYS A 81 -15.14 -9.06 33.11
CA LYS A 81 -13.94 -8.33 32.64
C LYS A 81 -12.73 -9.26 32.54
N SER A 82 -12.53 -10.11 33.54
CA SER A 82 -11.42 -11.09 33.56
C SER A 82 -11.53 -12.10 32.42
N SER A 83 -12.71 -12.68 32.21
CA SER A 83 -12.97 -13.63 31.13
C SER A 83 -12.79 -13.01 29.75
N VAL A 84 -13.35 -11.81 29.52
CA VAL A 84 -13.18 -11.07 28.26
C VAL A 84 -11.70 -10.75 28.00
N ARG A 85 -10.95 -10.38 29.04
CA ARG A 85 -9.51 -10.12 28.92
C ARG A 85 -8.78 -11.38 28.46
N THR A 86 -9.01 -12.49 29.14
CA THR A 86 -8.31 -13.75 28.93
C THR A 86 -8.67 -14.42 27.60
N HIS A 87 -9.96 -14.61 27.32
CA HIS A 87 -10.41 -15.42 26.20
C HIS A 87 -10.55 -14.65 24.88
N ILE A 88 -10.63 -13.32 24.93
CA ILE A 88 -10.82 -12.51 23.72
C ILE A 88 -9.67 -11.53 23.52
N THR A 89 -9.40 -10.67 24.49
CA THR A 89 -8.43 -9.58 24.29
C THR A 89 -7.01 -10.11 24.16
N ASN A 90 -6.58 -11.02 25.04
CA ASN A 90 -5.25 -11.62 24.98
C ASN A 90 -5.07 -12.45 23.71
N VAL A 91 -6.08 -13.24 23.31
CA VAL A 91 -6.05 -14.01 22.06
C VAL A 91 -5.90 -13.10 20.83
N CYS A 92 -6.67 -12.00 20.76
CA CYS A 92 -6.51 -11.01 19.69
C CYS A 92 -5.13 -10.33 19.69
N THR A 93 -4.53 -10.14 20.86
CA THR A 93 -3.17 -9.61 20.99
C THR A 93 -2.15 -10.61 20.47
N GLN A 94 -2.27 -11.89 20.84
CA GLN A 94 -1.41 -12.97 20.34
C GLN A 94 -1.51 -13.12 18.82
N LEU A 95 -2.72 -13.08 18.26
CA LEU A 95 -2.94 -13.04 16.81
C LEU A 95 -2.12 -11.92 16.15
N LYS A 96 -2.18 -10.70 16.69
CA LYS A 96 -1.45 -9.54 16.14
C LYS A 96 0.07 -9.70 16.26
N LEU A 97 0.56 -10.25 17.37
CA LEU A 97 1.99 -10.49 17.60
C LEU A 97 2.53 -11.57 16.65
N ASN A 98 1.82 -12.68 16.50
CA ASN A 98 2.21 -13.78 15.62
C ASN A 98 2.27 -13.31 14.16
N VAL A 99 1.22 -12.63 13.68
CA VAL A 99 1.18 -12.07 12.32
C VAL A 99 2.28 -11.02 12.12
N SER A 100 2.57 -10.19 13.14
CA SER A 100 3.67 -9.24 13.10
C SER A 100 5.01 -9.93 12.85
N ALA A 101 5.20 -11.13 13.39
CA ALA A 101 6.41 -11.93 13.27
C ALA A 101 6.38 -12.92 12.08
N LYS A 102 5.44 -12.79 11.15
CA LYS A 102 5.23 -13.74 10.03
C LYS A 102 4.95 -15.19 10.48
N LYS A 103 4.42 -15.37 11.68
CA LYS A 103 4.06 -16.69 12.22
C LYS A 103 2.57 -16.91 12.05
N PHE A 104 2.20 -18.14 11.67
CA PHE A 104 0.81 -18.54 11.76
C PHE A 104 0.38 -18.48 13.22
N PRO A 105 -0.81 -17.92 13.54
CA PRO A 105 -1.19 -17.69 14.92
C PRO A 105 -1.42 -18.98 15.67
N ASP A 106 -0.71 -19.14 16.77
CA ASP A 106 -1.05 -20.10 17.82
C ASP A 106 -2.15 -19.50 18.69
N ILE A 107 -3.41 -19.83 18.35
CA ILE A 107 -4.61 -19.33 19.00
C ILE A 107 -5.58 -20.50 19.25
N PRO A 108 -6.49 -20.37 20.24
CA PRO A 108 -7.47 -21.42 20.51
C PRO A 108 -8.23 -21.86 19.26
N ALA A 109 -8.46 -23.17 19.15
CA ALA A 109 -9.26 -23.75 18.08
C ALA A 109 -10.64 -23.07 18.00
N ASN A 110 -11.15 -22.90 16.79
CA ASN A 110 -12.43 -22.23 16.49
C ASN A 110 -12.49 -20.74 16.89
N PHE A 111 -11.39 -20.12 17.35
CA PHE A 111 -11.39 -18.68 17.55
C PHE A 111 -11.53 -17.94 16.21
N LEU A 112 -10.89 -18.41 15.15
CA LEU A 112 -11.12 -17.90 13.79
C LEU A 112 -11.95 -18.91 13.00
N ASP A 113 -12.85 -18.40 12.15
CA ASP A 113 -13.55 -19.25 11.18
C ASP A 113 -12.58 -19.76 10.10
N LYS A 114 -12.95 -20.83 9.40
CA LYS A 114 -12.11 -21.44 8.35
C LYS A 114 -11.69 -20.42 7.29
N LYS A 115 -12.62 -19.57 6.85
CA LYS A 115 -12.35 -18.51 5.86
C LYS A 115 -11.32 -17.49 6.38
N ALA A 116 -11.32 -17.17 7.66
CA ALA A 116 -10.40 -16.23 8.29
C ALA A 116 -9.00 -16.81 8.38
N LEU A 117 -8.89 -18.10 8.69
CA LEU A 117 -7.61 -18.82 8.66
C LEU A 117 -7.04 -18.88 7.24
N GLU A 118 -7.85 -19.22 6.25
CA GLU A 118 -7.45 -19.25 4.82
C GLU A 118 -6.98 -17.89 4.33
N GLN A 119 -7.73 -16.82 4.62
CA GLN A 119 -7.35 -15.46 4.23
C GLN A 119 -6.10 -14.96 4.97
N LEU A 120 -5.90 -15.38 6.21
CA LEU A 120 -4.69 -15.05 6.94
C LEU A 120 -3.47 -15.76 6.34
N GLN A 121 -3.61 -17.04 5.99
CA GLN A 121 -2.59 -17.78 5.28
C GLN A 121 -2.26 -17.10 3.93
N GLN A 122 -3.28 -16.77 3.15
CA GLN A 122 -3.13 -16.06 1.88
C GLN A 122 -2.38 -14.73 2.03
N PHE A 123 -2.61 -13.98 3.11
CA PHE A 123 -1.86 -12.76 3.39
C PHE A 123 -0.39 -13.03 3.73
N LEU A 124 -0.10 -14.06 4.53
CA LEU A 124 1.27 -14.42 4.91
C LEU A 124 2.08 -14.96 3.73
N ASP A 125 1.43 -15.71 2.83
CA ASP A 125 2.02 -16.32 1.62
C ASP A 125 2.41 -15.30 0.55
N VAL A 126 2.01 -14.03 0.71
CA VAL A 126 2.48 -12.95 -0.16
C VAL A 126 4.00 -12.79 -0.08
N TYR A 127 4.57 -13.10 1.08
CA TYR A 127 6.01 -13.01 1.31
C TYR A 127 6.66 -14.36 0.99
N PRO A 128 7.79 -14.38 0.24
CA PRO A 128 8.56 -15.60 0.02
C PRO A 128 8.90 -16.30 1.33
N GLU A 129 8.98 -17.63 1.35
CA GLU A 129 9.19 -18.43 2.57
C GLU A 129 10.38 -17.91 3.40
N HIS A 130 11.51 -17.64 2.74
CA HIS A 130 12.74 -17.15 3.38
C HIS A 130 12.78 -15.64 3.66
N TYR A 131 11.73 -14.88 3.32
CA TYR A 131 11.67 -13.46 3.63
C TYR A 131 11.52 -13.24 5.14
N LYS A 132 12.48 -12.54 5.76
CA LYS A 132 12.51 -12.22 7.18
C LYS A 132 12.24 -10.74 7.42
N PHE A 133 11.24 -10.44 8.25
CA PHE A 133 10.97 -9.06 8.66
C PHE A 133 12.10 -8.52 9.53
N LYS A 134 12.55 -7.30 9.28
CA LYS A 134 13.48 -6.62 10.20
C LYS A 134 12.86 -6.48 11.58
N LYS A 135 13.66 -6.78 12.61
CA LYS A 135 13.25 -6.84 14.02
C LYS A 135 12.04 -7.75 14.28
N ASP A 136 11.87 -8.79 13.46
CA ASP A 136 10.74 -9.74 13.54
C ASP A 136 9.37 -9.03 13.58
N SER A 137 9.27 -7.89 12.89
CA SER A 137 8.10 -7.04 12.92
C SER A 137 7.78 -6.48 11.55
N ILE A 138 6.66 -6.91 10.98
CA ILE A 138 6.13 -6.38 9.73
C ILE A 138 5.93 -4.86 9.80
N TYR A 139 5.61 -4.31 10.97
CA TYR A 139 5.43 -2.87 11.16
C TYR A 139 6.75 -2.11 11.06
N TYR A 140 7.83 -2.68 11.61
CA TYR A 140 9.15 -2.08 11.52
C TYR A 140 9.73 -2.24 10.11
N ASP A 141 9.64 -3.45 9.55
CA ASP A 141 10.12 -3.76 8.20
C ASP A 141 9.49 -2.83 7.18
N MET A 142 8.16 -2.66 7.25
CA MET A 142 7.39 -1.78 6.37
C MET A 142 7.81 -0.32 6.45
N LYS A 143 8.16 0.19 7.63
CA LYS A 143 8.68 1.56 7.77
C LYS A 143 10.05 1.72 7.12
N SER A 144 10.87 0.67 7.15
CA SER A 144 12.24 0.71 6.63
C SER A 144 12.34 0.39 5.12
N SER A 145 11.39 -0.38 4.58
CA SER A 145 11.43 -0.90 3.20
C SER A 145 10.01 -1.06 2.65
N PRO A 146 9.22 0.03 2.57
CA PRO A 146 7.79 -0.03 2.23
C PRO A 146 7.52 -0.67 0.85
N GLN A 147 8.44 -0.56 -0.10
CA GLN A 147 8.32 -1.16 -1.44
C GLN A 147 8.13 -2.68 -1.38
N ASN A 148 8.75 -3.37 -0.42
CA ASN A 148 8.63 -4.82 -0.25
C ASN A 148 7.24 -5.25 0.23
N HIS A 149 6.42 -4.32 0.73
CA HIS A 149 5.10 -4.60 1.29
C HIS A 149 3.95 -4.19 0.36
N LEU A 150 4.24 -3.70 -0.85
CA LEU A 150 3.19 -3.23 -1.77
C LEU A 150 2.21 -4.35 -2.15
N ARG A 151 2.73 -5.54 -2.48
CA ARG A 151 1.89 -6.71 -2.81
C ARG A 151 1.04 -7.15 -1.63
N ALA A 152 1.58 -7.08 -0.42
CA ALA A 152 0.85 -7.41 0.81
C ALA A 152 -0.24 -6.37 1.09
N PHE A 153 0.04 -5.09 0.81
CA PHE A 153 -0.94 -4.01 0.96
C PHE A 153 -2.12 -4.16 -0.01
N TYR A 154 -1.83 -4.50 -1.27
CA TYR A 154 -2.86 -4.83 -2.26
C TYR A 154 -3.68 -6.05 -1.85
N THR A 155 -3.01 -7.09 -1.36
CA THR A 155 -3.69 -8.31 -0.88
C THR A 155 -4.63 -7.99 0.28
N LEU A 156 -4.24 -7.13 1.22
CA LEU A 156 -5.15 -6.67 2.29
C LEU A 156 -6.40 -5.97 1.75
N ALA A 157 -6.27 -5.14 0.72
CA ALA A 157 -7.43 -4.48 0.10
C ALA A 157 -8.40 -5.50 -0.48
N LYS A 158 -7.89 -6.46 -1.27
CA LYS A 158 -8.67 -7.55 -1.86
C LYS A 158 -9.38 -8.39 -0.78
N LEU A 159 -8.66 -8.80 0.25
CA LEU A 159 -9.22 -9.62 1.34
C LEU A 159 -10.32 -8.90 2.13
N CYS A 160 -10.21 -7.58 2.29
CA CYS A 160 -11.25 -6.76 2.91
C CYS A 160 -12.51 -6.67 2.04
N GLU A 161 -12.35 -6.52 0.73
CA GLU A 161 -13.45 -6.49 -0.24
C GLU A 161 -14.22 -7.82 -0.29
N GLU A 162 -13.52 -8.96 -0.25
CA GLU A 162 -14.12 -10.30 -0.18
C GLU A 162 -14.98 -10.54 1.07
N ARG A 163 -14.77 -9.75 2.13
CA ARG A 163 -15.59 -9.73 3.35
C ARG A 163 -16.67 -8.66 3.34
N LYS A 164 -16.89 -7.98 2.20
CA LYS A 164 -17.84 -6.85 2.05
C LYS A 164 -17.58 -5.72 3.06
N ASN A 165 -16.35 -5.58 3.55
CA ASN A 165 -15.97 -4.47 4.42
C ASN A 165 -15.58 -3.24 3.55
N LYS A 166 -15.46 -2.08 4.19
CA LYS A 166 -15.05 -0.84 3.51
C LYS A 166 -13.71 -1.06 2.80
N SER A 167 -13.76 -1.05 1.47
CA SER A 167 -12.56 -1.03 0.63
C SER A 167 -11.70 0.18 0.95
N PHE A 168 -10.40 0.06 0.74
CA PHE A 168 -9.48 1.17 0.80
C PHE A 168 -8.62 1.21 -0.45
N THR A 169 -8.30 2.42 -0.89
CA THR A 169 -7.52 2.62 -2.10
C THR A 169 -6.05 2.27 -1.82
N CYS A 170 -5.61 1.10 -2.29
CA CYS A 170 -4.20 0.69 -2.25
C CYS A 170 -3.35 1.52 -3.23
N PHE A 171 -3.93 1.91 -4.35
CA PHE A 171 -3.27 2.68 -5.38
C PHE A 171 -3.56 4.16 -5.17
N PRO A 172 -2.58 4.99 -4.82
CA PRO A 172 -2.82 6.40 -4.56
C PRO A 172 -3.40 7.05 -5.82
N LEU A 173 -4.70 7.37 -5.77
CA LEU A 173 -5.36 8.17 -6.78
C LEU A 173 -5.17 9.63 -6.42
N ARG A 174 -5.03 10.47 -7.44
CA ARG A 174 -4.99 11.91 -7.22
C ARG A 174 -6.35 12.35 -6.68
N THR A 175 -6.34 12.97 -5.51
CA THR A 175 -7.52 13.56 -4.88
C THR A 175 -7.61 15.07 -5.09
N SER A 176 -6.53 15.73 -5.54
CA SER A 176 -6.51 17.16 -5.80
C SER A 176 -7.17 17.50 -7.14
N PHE A 177 -8.06 18.49 -7.13
CA PHE A 177 -8.62 19.11 -8.33
C PHE A 177 -7.61 20.00 -9.08
N VAL A 178 -6.48 20.33 -8.43
CA VAL A 178 -5.42 21.15 -9.02
C VAL A 178 -4.75 20.41 -10.18
N PRO A 179 -4.63 21.05 -11.36
CA PRO A 179 -3.86 20.51 -12.47
C PRO A 179 -2.42 20.20 -12.02
N CYS A 180 -1.90 19.04 -12.41
CA CYS A 180 -0.47 18.75 -12.22
C CYS A 180 0.18 18.82 -13.59
N TYR A 181 1.28 19.55 -13.64
CA TYR A 181 2.01 19.80 -14.85
C TYR A 181 2.98 18.64 -15.11
N VAL A 182 3.03 18.19 -16.36
CA VAL A 182 4.11 17.33 -16.84
C VAL A 182 5.28 18.24 -17.17
N THR A 183 6.45 17.96 -16.61
CA THR A 183 7.66 18.70 -16.94
C THR A 183 8.10 18.33 -18.35
N ILE A 184 8.06 19.28 -19.28
CA ILE A 184 8.56 19.10 -20.64
C ILE A 184 9.90 19.84 -20.73
N ASP A 185 10.96 19.15 -21.13
CA ASP A 185 12.26 19.78 -21.39
C ASP A 185 12.43 20.14 -22.88
N ALA A 186 13.46 20.93 -23.19
CA ALA A 186 13.72 21.41 -24.55
C ALA A 186 14.01 20.28 -25.55
N LYS A 187 14.61 19.15 -25.12
CA LYS A 187 14.86 18.01 -26.02
C LYS A 187 13.53 17.33 -26.37
N ILE A 188 12.65 17.16 -25.40
CA ILE A 188 11.34 16.53 -25.61
C ILE A 188 10.47 17.40 -26.50
N LEU A 189 10.47 18.70 -26.23
CA LEU A 189 9.86 19.68 -27.13
C LEU A 189 10.37 19.51 -28.56
N ASN A 190 11.69 19.47 -28.75
CA ASN A 190 12.30 19.36 -30.07
C ASN A 190 11.97 18.04 -30.80
N TYR A 191 12.17 16.90 -30.14
CA TYR A 191 12.09 15.59 -30.77
C TYR A 191 10.66 15.04 -30.85
N HIS A 192 9.80 15.33 -29.87
CA HIS A 192 8.48 14.70 -29.78
C HIS A 192 7.32 15.62 -30.12
N ILE A 193 7.42 16.92 -29.80
CA ILE A 193 6.37 17.89 -30.13
C ILE A 193 6.64 18.51 -31.51
N LEU A 194 7.83 19.08 -31.70
CA LEU A 194 8.26 19.68 -32.97
C LEU A 194 8.73 18.64 -34.01
N LYS A 195 8.91 17.38 -33.60
CA LYS A 195 9.30 16.24 -34.46
C LYS A 195 10.57 16.47 -35.29
N ARG A 196 11.55 17.21 -34.74
CA ARG A 196 12.82 17.52 -35.41
C ARG A 196 13.81 16.37 -35.27
N LYS A 197 14.71 16.20 -36.26
CA LYS A 197 15.72 15.13 -36.29
C LYS A 197 17.00 15.44 -35.50
N SER A 198 17.29 16.71 -35.25
CA SER A 198 18.48 17.16 -34.52
C SER A 198 18.10 18.22 -33.47
N PHE A 199 18.92 18.34 -32.41
CA PHE A 199 18.70 19.31 -31.34
C PHE A 199 19.60 20.54 -31.53
N PRO A 200 19.04 21.75 -31.72
CA PRO A 200 19.83 22.96 -31.89
C PRO A 200 20.38 23.43 -30.53
N VAL A 201 21.64 23.06 -30.27
CA VAL A 201 22.36 23.44 -29.04
C VAL A 201 22.44 24.97 -28.94
N GLY A 202 22.15 25.52 -27.76
CA GLY A 202 22.17 26.96 -27.50
C GLY A 202 20.87 27.72 -27.84
N GLN A 203 19.94 27.13 -28.61
CA GLN A 203 18.72 27.81 -29.07
C GLN A 203 17.45 27.39 -28.29
N LYS A 204 17.59 27.04 -27.01
CA LYS A 204 16.48 26.52 -26.19
C LYS A 204 15.28 27.48 -26.12
N HIS A 205 15.54 28.78 -25.95
CA HIS A 205 14.46 29.78 -25.86
C HIS A 205 13.67 29.89 -27.16
N GLU A 206 14.35 29.80 -28.29
CA GLU A 206 13.73 29.89 -29.61
C GLU A 206 12.87 28.65 -29.93
N LEU A 207 13.27 27.48 -29.43
CA LEU A 207 12.42 26.28 -29.49
C LEU A 207 11.10 26.49 -28.74
N TRP A 208 11.16 27.04 -27.53
CA TRP A 208 9.96 27.28 -26.72
C TRP A 208 9.04 28.35 -27.31
N ARG A 209 9.57 29.38 -27.96
CA ARG A 209 8.76 30.42 -28.61
C ARG A 209 7.86 29.87 -29.72
N GLN A 210 8.24 28.76 -30.35
CA GLN A 210 7.45 28.17 -31.43
C GLN A 210 6.21 27.42 -30.96
N VAL A 211 6.15 27.03 -29.69
CA VAL A 211 5.04 26.26 -29.10
C VAL A 211 4.30 27.00 -28.01
N ILE A 212 4.96 27.95 -27.35
CA ILE A 212 4.38 28.74 -26.27
C ILE A 212 4.45 30.21 -26.68
N ASN A 213 3.28 30.84 -26.68
CA ASN A 213 3.21 32.28 -26.79
C ASN A 213 3.60 32.91 -25.44
N TYR A 214 4.81 33.44 -25.36
CA TYR A 214 5.32 34.12 -24.17
C TYR A 214 4.61 35.46 -23.87
N ASP A 215 3.96 36.05 -24.88
CA ASP A 215 3.26 37.32 -24.75
C ASP A 215 1.84 37.13 -24.19
N CYS A 216 1.31 35.89 -24.21
CA CYS A 216 0.10 35.54 -23.51
C CYS A 216 0.38 35.36 -22.01
N LYS A 217 -0.27 36.17 -21.16
CA LYS A 217 -0.24 35.96 -19.70
C LYS A 217 -0.72 34.55 -19.37
N ALA A 218 0.01 33.86 -18.49
CA ALA A 218 -0.43 32.58 -17.93
C ALA A 218 -1.85 32.75 -17.35
N ILE A 219 -2.73 31.78 -17.65
CA ILE A 219 -4.11 31.74 -17.14
C ILE A 219 -4.07 31.99 -15.63
N LYS A 220 -4.78 33.04 -15.18
CA LYS A 220 -4.91 33.39 -13.76
C LYS A 220 -5.74 32.36 -13.02
#